data_AF-A0A6L4Z2U4-F1
#
_entry.id   AF-A0A6L4Z2U4-F1
#
_cell.length_a   1.000
_cell.length_b   1.000
_cell.length_c   1.000
_cell.angle_alpha   90.00
_cell.angle_beta   90.00
_cell.angle_gamma   90.00
#
_symmetry.space_group_name_H-M   'P 1'
#
loop_
_entity.id
_entity.type
_entity.pdbx_description
1 polymer ?
#
loop_
_entity_poly.entity_id
_entity_poly.type
_entity_poly.pdbx_seq_one_letter_code
_entity_poly.pdbx_strand_id
1 'polypeptide(L)'
;TRVKVINQDAMIWLEDQKEMFDVAIIDFPDPNTFALGKLYTTRFYRLLKRSLNDGGTVGIQCTSPLFARTSYWCIIKTIESAGFSVKPYQTAVPAFGVWGFALARVAEFEIPKQAPKDLRFLNDDTMVSLFTLSADTSAVPVEINRLDNQVLVHYYESEWRRYE
;
A
#
# COMPACT_ATOMS: atom_id res chain seq x y z
N THR A 1 3.91 4.79 29.01
CA THR A 1 3.18 5.15 27.77
C THR A 1 3.56 4.18 26.67
N ARG A 2 2.58 3.69 25.89
CA ARG A 2 2.78 2.72 24.79
C ARG A 2 3.05 3.37 23.42
N VAL A 3 2.96 4.70 23.33
CA VAL A 3 3.05 5.47 22.08
C VAL A 3 4.30 6.34 22.10
N LYS A 4 5.07 6.31 21.00
CA LYS A 4 6.23 7.17 20.76
C LYS A 4 5.99 7.90 19.43
N VAL A 5 6.09 9.23 19.45
CA VAL A 5 5.90 10.07 18.26
C VAL A 5 7.27 10.49 17.73
N ILE A 6 7.47 10.35 16.42
CA ILE A 6 8.70 10.70 15.73
C ILE A 6 8.33 11.62 14.57
N ASN A 7 8.79 12.88 14.63
CA ASN A 7 8.56 13.87 13.58
C ASN A 7 9.75 13.88 12.63
N GLN A 8 9.73 13.01 11.62
CA GLN A 8 10.81 12.85 10.64
C GLN A 8 10.25 12.29 9.33
N ASP A 9 10.97 12.49 8.23
CA ASP A 9 10.71 11.77 6.98
C ASP A 9 10.87 10.26 7.18
N ALA A 10 9.85 9.49 6.81
CA ALA A 10 9.80 8.05 7.08
C ALA A 10 10.91 7.27 6.36
N MET A 11 11.31 7.67 5.16
CA MET A 11 12.40 6.99 4.45
C MET A 11 13.74 7.25 5.15
N ILE A 12 14.01 8.49 5.54
CA ILE A 12 15.23 8.84 6.30
C ILE A 12 15.24 8.13 7.64
N TRP A 13 14.11 8.11 8.35
CA TRP A 13 14.01 7.44 9.64
C TRP A 13 14.30 5.93 9.52
N LEU A 14 13.79 5.25 8.48
CA LEU A 14 14.06 3.83 8.23
C LEU A 14 15.53 3.54 7.87
N GLU A 15 16.33 4.52 7.47
CA GLU A 15 17.76 4.32 7.17
C GLU A 15 18.59 4.12 8.45
N ASP A 16 18.22 4.80 9.54
CA ASP A 16 19.01 4.81 10.79
C ASP A 16 18.42 3.94 11.89
N GLN A 17 17.10 3.67 11.85
CA GLN A 17 16.41 2.96 12.90
C GLN A 17 16.75 1.45 12.88
N LYS A 18 16.84 0.83 14.07
CA LYS A 18 17.23 -0.59 14.25
C LYS A 18 16.16 -1.43 14.95
N GLU A 19 15.04 -0.81 15.31
CA GLU A 19 13.91 -1.49 15.91
C GLU A 19 13.21 -2.36 14.84
N MET A 20 12.70 -3.51 15.28
CA MET A 20 11.98 -4.44 14.42
C MET A 20 10.51 -4.43 14.79
N PHE A 21 9.65 -4.49 13.78
CA PHE A 21 8.20 -4.38 13.94
C PHE A 21 7.48 -5.62 13.43
N ASP A 22 6.45 -6.05 14.17
CA ASP A 22 5.56 -7.13 13.74
C ASP A 22 4.51 -6.63 12.72
N VAL A 23 4.17 -5.35 12.79
CA VAL A 23 3.17 -4.71 11.94
C VAL A 23 3.65 -3.32 11.52
N ALA A 24 3.55 -3.03 10.23
CA ALA A 24 3.68 -1.69 9.69
C ALA A 24 2.37 -1.26 9.01
N ILE A 25 1.86 -0.09 9.38
CA ILE A 25 0.68 0.51 8.75
C ILE A 25 1.15 1.80 8.06
N ILE A 26 0.98 1.86 6.74
CA ILE A 26 1.43 2.96 5.91
C ILE A 26 0.22 3.73 5.42
N ASP A 27 0.06 4.93 5.95
CA ASP A 27 -1.02 5.86 5.63
C ASP A 27 -0.41 7.16 5.09
N PHE A 28 0.15 7.07 3.89
CA PHE A 28 0.72 8.22 3.20
C PHE A 28 -0.34 8.92 2.35
N PRO A 29 -0.20 10.24 2.13
CA PRO A 29 -0.98 10.94 1.10
C PRO A 29 -0.67 10.39 -0.30
N ASP A 30 -1.59 10.61 -1.23
CA ASP A 30 -1.43 10.18 -2.61
C ASP A 30 -0.16 10.75 -3.28
N PRO A 31 0.49 9.99 -4.19
CA PRO A 31 1.82 10.29 -4.72
C PRO A 31 1.84 11.39 -5.80
N ASN A 32 1.26 12.56 -5.51
CA ASN A 32 1.11 13.68 -6.43
C ASN A 32 2.34 14.61 -6.53
N THR A 33 3.41 14.29 -5.81
CA THR A 33 4.70 15.01 -5.88
C THR A 33 5.84 14.02 -5.78
N PHE A 34 7.03 14.37 -6.29
CA PHE A 34 8.23 13.53 -6.12
C PHE A 34 8.62 13.32 -4.64
N ALA A 35 8.34 14.29 -3.76
CA ALA A 35 8.59 14.17 -2.33
C ALA A 35 7.75 13.06 -1.68
N LEU A 36 6.52 12.83 -2.16
CA LEU A 36 5.67 11.71 -1.75
C LEU A 36 5.99 10.44 -2.56
N GLY A 37 6.23 10.59 -3.87
CA GLY A 37 6.54 9.50 -4.79
C GLY A 37 7.73 8.64 -4.35
N LYS A 38 8.76 9.25 -3.73
CA LYS A 38 9.89 8.49 -3.15
C LYS A 38 9.45 7.46 -2.11
N LEU A 39 8.39 7.72 -1.34
CA LEU A 39 7.87 6.84 -0.29
C LEU A 39 7.15 5.60 -0.85
N TYR A 40 6.89 5.57 -2.15
CA TYR A 40 6.29 4.44 -2.86
C TYR A 40 7.30 3.71 -3.77
N THR A 41 8.60 3.86 -3.51
CA THR A 41 9.65 3.26 -4.35
C THR A 41 10.10 1.90 -3.82
N THR A 42 10.70 1.09 -4.70
CA THR A 42 11.41 -0.13 -4.29
C THR A 42 12.44 0.11 -3.18
N ARG A 43 13.10 1.28 -3.13
CA ARG A 43 14.05 1.64 -2.06
C ARG A 43 13.34 1.72 -0.72
N PHE A 44 12.21 2.43 -0.65
CA PHE A 44 11.41 2.54 0.57
C PHE A 44 10.97 1.16 1.07
N TYR A 45 10.39 0.33 0.20
CA TYR A 45 9.91 -0.99 0.63
C TYR A 45 11.05 -1.93 1.04
N ARG A 46 12.24 -1.83 0.42
CA ARG A 46 13.42 -2.58 0.86
C ARG A 46 13.98 -2.10 2.20
N LEU A 47 13.89 -0.79 2.49
CA LEU A 47 14.21 -0.22 3.80
C LEU A 47 13.24 -0.78 4.85
N LEU A 48 11.94 -0.64 4.60
CA LEU A 48 10.88 -1.16 5.46
C LEU A 48 11.07 -2.66 5.75
N LYS A 49 11.36 -3.47 4.73
CA LYS A 49 11.57 -4.91 4.88
C LYS A 49 12.65 -5.26 5.90
N ARG A 50 13.71 -4.44 6.01
CA ARG A 50 14.79 -4.66 7.00
C ARG A 50 14.39 -4.32 8.43
N SER A 51 13.24 -3.67 8.59
CA SER A 51 12.68 -3.23 9.87
C SER A 51 11.52 -4.11 10.32
N LEU A 52 11.25 -5.23 9.63
CA LEU A 52 10.15 -6.13 9.96
C LEU A 52 10.68 -7.43 10.56
N ASN A 53 10.05 -7.89 11.64
CA ASN A 53 10.30 -9.22 12.19
C ASN A 53 9.94 -10.32 11.19
N ASP A 54 10.40 -11.54 11.44
CA ASP A 54 9.92 -12.72 10.73
C ASP A 54 8.40 -12.84 10.91
N GLY A 55 7.67 -12.92 9.79
CA GLY A 55 6.20 -12.88 9.79
C GLY A 55 5.59 -11.48 9.87
N GLY A 56 6.41 -10.43 9.86
CA GLY A 56 5.97 -9.05 9.85
C GLY A 56 4.98 -8.74 8.72
N THR A 57 3.93 -8.00 9.05
CA THR A 57 2.81 -7.69 8.14
C THR A 57 2.75 -6.21 7.83
N VAL A 58 2.54 -5.87 6.56
CA VAL A 58 2.40 -4.49 6.10
C VAL A 58 0.99 -4.26 5.56
N GLY A 59 0.32 -3.21 6.04
CA GLY A 59 -0.88 -2.67 5.43
C GLY A 59 -0.58 -1.30 4.82
N ILE A 60 -0.99 -1.06 3.58
CA ILE A 60 -0.72 0.20 2.87
C ILE A 60 -1.91 0.63 2.02
N GLN A 61 -2.23 1.91 2.00
CA GLN A 61 -3.17 2.52 1.05
C GLN A 61 -2.53 2.65 -0.34
N CYS A 62 -3.31 2.45 -1.42
CA CYS A 62 -2.78 2.35 -2.78
C CYS A 62 -3.58 3.16 -3.82
N THR A 63 -4.21 4.27 -3.43
CA THR A 63 -5.11 5.09 -4.28
C THR A 63 -6.35 4.30 -4.73
N SER A 64 -7.14 4.83 -5.68
CA SER A 64 -8.32 4.14 -6.19
C SER A 64 -7.98 3.15 -7.31
N PRO A 65 -8.36 1.86 -7.21
CA PRO A 65 -8.20 0.88 -8.29
C PRO A 65 -9.16 1.12 -9.46
N LEU A 66 -10.17 1.97 -9.28
CA LEU A 66 -11.15 2.34 -10.29
C LEU A 66 -10.75 3.64 -10.99
N PHE A 67 -10.46 4.70 -10.22
CA PHE A 67 -10.14 6.02 -10.77
C PHE A 67 -8.66 6.17 -11.16
N ALA A 68 -7.75 5.50 -10.45
CA ALA A 68 -6.30 5.56 -10.63
C ALA A 68 -5.70 4.15 -10.74
N ARG A 69 -6.31 3.31 -11.59
CA ARG A 69 -6.02 1.88 -11.75
C ARG A 69 -4.54 1.59 -12.01
N THR A 70 -3.89 2.40 -12.85
CA THR A 70 -2.47 2.26 -13.19
C THR A 70 -1.61 2.57 -11.98
N SER A 71 -1.93 3.64 -11.25
CA SER A 71 -1.25 3.99 -10.00
C SER A 71 -1.39 2.89 -8.93
N TYR A 72 -2.61 2.37 -8.74
CA TYR A 72 -2.90 1.27 -7.81
C TYR A 72 -2.03 0.04 -8.10
N TRP A 73 -2.03 -0.43 -9.35
CA TRP A 73 -1.23 -1.59 -9.74
C TRP A 73 0.27 -1.30 -9.76
N CYS A 74 0.70 -0.08 -10.08
CA CYS A 74 2.10 0.34 -9.97
C CYS A 74 2.62 0.20 -8.53
N ILE A 75 1.84 0.64 -7.54
CA ILE A 75 2.20 0.48 -6.12
C ILE A 75 2.31 -1.00 -5.76
N ILE A 76 1.31 -1.81 -6.09
CA ILE A 76 1.30 -3.26 -5.80
C ILE A 76 2.51 -3.96 -6.42
N LYS A 77 2.76 -3.76 -7.73
CA LYS A 77 3.89 -4.37 -8.42
C LYS A 77 5.23 -3.87 -7.90
N THR A 78 5.30 -2.63 -7.44
CA THR A 78 6.50 -2.09 -6.80
C THR A 78 6.78 -2.79 -5.47
N ILE A 79 5.76 -3.02 -4.63
CA ILE A 79 5.89 -3.77 -3.37
C ILE A 79 6.33 -5.21 -3.65
N GLU A 80 5.70 -5.89 -4.63
CA GLU A 80 6.09 -7.24 -5.05
C GLU A 80 7.56 -7.30 -5.47
N SER A 81 8.02 -6.34 -6.30
CA SER A 81 9.41 -6.26 -6.78
C SER A 81 10.44 -5.97 -5.68
N ALA A 82 10.00 -5.49 -4.53
CA ALA A 82 10.83 -5.34 -3.32
C ALA A 82 10.94 -6.65 -2.52
N GLY A 83 10.30 -7.73 -2.98
CA GLY A 83 10.39 -9.07 -2.40
C GLY A 83 9.35 -9.33 -1.33
N PHE A 84 8.14 -8.81 -1.50
CA PHE A 84 6.97 -9.14 -0.70
C PHE A 84 5.99 -9.99 -1.50
N SER A 85 5.30 -10.92 -0.82
CA SER A 85 4.01 -11.42 -1.28
C SER A 85 2.95 -10.38 -0.96
N VAL A 86 2.04 -10.11 -1.91
CA VAL A 86 1.05 -9.03 -1.79
C VAL A 86 -0.34 -9.55 -2.11
N LYS A 87 -1.32 -9.24 -1.26
CA LYS A 87 -2.75 -9.46 -1.51
C LYS A 87 -3.42 -8.09 -1.65
N PRO A 88 -3.72 -7.67 -2.89
CA PRO A 88 -4.42 -6.41 -3.14
C PRO A 88 -5.88 -6.52 -2.68
N TYR A 89 -6.41 -5.43 -2.11
CA TYR A 89 -7.80 -5.36 -1.68
C TYR A 89 -8.38 -3.96 -1.88
N GLN A 90 -9.70 -3.84 -1.81
CA GLN A 90 -10.41 -2.59 -2.00
C GLN A 90 -11.68 -2.53 -1.15
N THR A 91 -12.18 -1.32 -0.92
CA THR A 91 -13.51 -1.11 -0.35
C THR A 91 -14.07 0.24 -0.78
N ALA A 92 -15.40 0.40 -0.70
CA ALA A 92 -16.02 1.71 -0.78
C ALA A 92 -15.77 2.49 0.51
N VAL A 93 -15.12 3.65 0.40
CA VAL A 93 -14.96 4.63 1.46
C VAL A 93 -15.86 5.82 1.11
N PRO A 94 -16.86 6.19 1.94
CA PRO A 94 -17.89 7.15 1.55
C PRO A 94 -17.39 8.50 0.99
N ALA A 95 -16.27 9.01 1.50
CA ALA A 95 -15.68 10.26 1.05
C ALA A 95 -14.79 10.14 -0.20
N PHE A 96 -14.37 8.93 -0.58
CA PHE A 96 -13.37 8.69 -1.63
C PHE A 96 -13.86 7.75 -2.75
N GLY A 97 -15.04 7.14 -2.61
CA GLY A 97 -15.51 6.10 -3.53
C GLY A 97 -14.76 4.78 -3.30
N VAL A 98 -14.52 4.01 -4.37
CA VAL A 98 -13.75 2.76 -4.26
C VAL A 98 -12.28 3.09 -4.03
N TRP A 99 -11.75 2.68 -2.89
CA TRP A 99 -10.38 2.92 -2.47
C TRP A 99 -9.62 1.61 -2.30
N GLY A 100 -8.36 1.64 -2.70
CA GLY A 100 -7.49 0.48 -2.79
C GLY A 100 -6.44 0.45 -1.70
N PHE A 101 -6.07 -0.76 -1.34
CA PHE A 101 -5.08 -1.07 -0.34
C PHE A 101 -4.30 -2.33 -0.74
N ALA A 102 -3.19 -2.57 -0.05
CA ALA A 102 -2.43 -3.81 -0.16
C ALA A 102 -2.08 -4.34 1.24
N LEU A 103 -2.22 -5.66 1.40
CA LEU A 103 -1.68 -6.41 2.53
C LEU A 103 -0.44 -7.14 2.04
N ALA A 104 0.68 -7.03 2.74
CA ALA A 104 1.94 -7.62 2.29
C ALA A 104 2.71 -8.29 3.42
N ARG A 105 3.43 -9.36 3.06
CA ARG A 105 4.35 -10.10 3.95
C ARG A 105 5.57 -10.55 3.16
N VAL A 106 6.66 -10.86 3.85
CA VAL A 106 7.90 -11.36 3.20
C VAL A 106 7.71 -12.77 2.63
N ALA A 107 6.88 -13.60 3.27
CA ALA A 107 6.52 -14.93 2.82
C ALA A 107 5.09 -14.97 2.25
N GLU A 108 4.78 -16.00 1.48
CA GLU A 108 3.41 -16.30 1.04
C GLU A 108 2.47 -16.46 2.23
N PHE A 109 1.21 -16.04 2.03
CA PHE A 109 0.19 -16.08 3.07
C PHE A 109 -1.22 -16.10 2.46
N GLU A 110 -2.15 -16.62 3.24
CA GLU A 110 -3.58 -16.63 2.92
C GLU A 110 -4.24 -15.31 3.31
N ILE A 111 -5.28 -14.92 2.57
CA ILE A 111 -6.09 -13.77 2.93
C ILE A 111 -6.81 -14.03 4.27
N PRO A 112 -6.94 -13.01 5.14
CA PRO A 112 -7.74 -13.13 6.35
C PRO A 112 -9.22 -13.30 5.97
N LYS A 113 -9.92 -14.19 6.69
CA LYS A 113 -11.35 -14.47 6.48
C LYS A 113 -12.23 -14.14 7.68
N GLN A 114 -11.60 -13.87 8.83
CA GLN A 114 -12.29 -13.60 10.09
C GLN A 114 -12.01 -12.17 10.53
N ALA A 115 -13.05 -11.44 10.89
CA ALA A 115 -12.92 -10.11 11.45
C ALA A 115 -12.86 -10.18 12.99
N PRO A 116 -12.19 -9.20 13.63
CA PRO A 116 -12.38 -8.98 15.06
C PRO A 116 -13.85 -8.74 15.40
N LYS A 117 -14.26 -9.15 16.60
CA LYS A 117 -15.62 -8.94 17.10
C LYS A 117 -15.88 -7.46 17.40
N ASP A 118 -17.15 -7.09 17.44
CA ASP A 118 -17.63 -5.78 17.89
C ASP A 118 -17.19 -4.57 17.04
N LEU A 119 -16.97 -4.80 15.74
CA LEU A 119 -16.67 -3.75 14.76
C LEU A 119 -17.93 -3.28 14.01
N ARG A 120 -17.91 -2.02 13.57
CA ARG A 120 -19.05 -1.42 12.83
C ARG A 120 -19.01 -1.67 11.33
N PHE A 121 -17.82 -1.83 10.77
CA PHE A 121 -17.59 -1.99 9.33
C PHE A 121 -17.22 -3.43 8.99
N LEU A 122 -16.16 -3.96 9.61
CA LEU A 122 -15.69 -5.32 9.35
C LEU A 122 -16.54 -6.36 10.08
N ASN A 123 -16.86 -7.41 9.33
CA ASN A 123 -17.38 -8.71 9.76
C ASN A 123 -16.75 -9.78 8.83
N ASP A 124 -17.03 -11.06 9.05
CA ASP A 124 -16.39 -12.14 8.27
C ASP A 124 -16.69 -12.03 6.76
N ASP A 125 -17.93 -11.68 6.39
CA ASP A 125 -18.34 -11.53 4.99
C ASP A 125 -17.62 -10.37 4.29
N THR A 126 -17.59 -9.20 4.96
CA THR A 126 -16.92 -8.01 4.43
C THR A 126 -15.42 -8.22 4.38
N MET A 127 -14.82 -8.91 5.36
CA MET A 127 -13.39 -9.25 5.38
C MET A 127 -12.99 -10.04 4.14
N VAL A 128 -13.77 -11.05 3.76
CA VAL A 128 -13.52 -11.81 2.52
C VAL A 128 -13.75 -10.94 1.29
N SER A 129 -14.81 -10.12 1.29
CA SER A 129 -15.15 -9.28 0.14
C SER A 129 -14.08 -8.24 -0.20
N LEU A 130 -13.29 -7.76 0.78
CA LEU A 130 -12.22 -6.79 0.56
C LEU A 130 -11.26 -7.27 -0.54
N PHE A 131 -10.95 -8.56 -0.56
CA PHE A 131 -9.98 -9.18 -1.48
C PHE A 131 -10.60 -9.65 -2.81
N THR A 132 -11.86 -9.32 -3.06
CA THR A 132 -12.56 -9.67 -4.31
C THR A 132 -12.49 -8.49 -5.28
N LEU A 133 -11.63 -8.60 -6.30
CA LEU A 133 -11.49 -7.60 -7.36
C LEU A 133 -12.35 -7.97 -8.57
N SER A 134 -13.03 -6.99 -9.15
CA SER A 134 -13.78 -7.13 -10.39
C SER A 134 -12.87 -7.05 -11.62
N ALA A 135 -13.40 -7.44 -12.79
CA ALA A 135 -12.62 -7.49 -14.03
C ALA A 135 -12.10 -6.11 -14.48
N ASP A 136 -12.85 -5.04 -14.21
CA ASP A 136 -12.51 -3.65 -14.51
C ASP A 136 -11.45 -3.07 -13.56
N THR A 137 -11.28 -3.63 -12.36
CA THR A 137 -10.20 -3.28 -11.41
C THR A 137 -9.01 -4.24 -11.46
N SER A 138 -9.04 -5.24 -12.36
CA SER A 138 -8.00 -6.27 -12.47
C SER A 138 -6.62 -5.71 -12.84
N ALA A 139 -5.57 -6.51 -12.64
CA ALA A 139 -4.19 -6.13 -12.91
C ALA A 139 -3.97 -5.63 -14.34
N VAL A 140 -3.16 -4.58 -14.46
CA VAL A 140 -2.69 -4.04 -15.74
C VAL A 140 -1.16 -4.03 -15.77
N PRO A 141 -0.54 -4.11 -16.96
CA PRO A 141 0.89 -3.91 -17.10
C PRO A 141 1.29 -2.51 -16.62
N VAL A 142 2.32 -2.43 -15.78
CA VAL A 142 2.82 -1.19 -15.18
C VAL A 142 4.34 -1.26 -15.05
N GLU A 143 4.98 -0.11 -15.06
CA GLU A 143 6.39 -0.01 -14.67
C GLU A 143 6.55 -0.04 -13.14
N ILE A 144 7.74 -0.45 -12.70
CA ILE A 144 8.11 -0.45 -11.28
C ILE A 144 8.58 0.95 -10.88
N ASN A 145 8.02 1.46 -9.79
CA ASN A 145 8.40 2.75 -9.23
C ASN A 145 9.74 2.66 -8.47
N ARG A 146 10.74 3.36 -8.99
CA ARG A 146 12.10 3.45 -8.46
C ARG A 146 12.44 4.91 -8.19
N LEU A 147 13.49 5.13 -7.39
CA LEU A 147 13.86 6.48 -6.99
C LEU A 147 14.36 7.35 -8.16
N ASP A 148 14.91 6.71 -9.20
CA ASP A 148 15.43 7.37 -10.40
C ASP A 148 14.36 7.70 -11.44
N ASN A 149 13.35 6.83 -11.63
CA ASN A 149 12.29 7.04 -12.62
C ASN A 149 11.04 7.74 -12.05
N GLN A 150 10.69 7.49 -10.78
CA GLN A 150 9.49 7.99 -10.09
C GLN A 150 8.19 7.95 -10.93
N VAL A 151 8.02 6.86 -11.70
CA VAL A 151 6.94 6.70 -12.70
C VAL A 151 5.53 6.83 -12.09
N LEU A 152 5.37 6.52 -10.81
CA LEU A 152 4.08 6.60 -10.12
C LEU A 152 3.51 8.02 -10.10
N VAL A 153 4.35 9.05 -9.96
CA VAL A 153 3.89 10.45 -9.95
C VAL A 153 3.24 10.80 -11.29
N HIS A 154 3.86 10.36 -12.39
CA HIS A 154 3.35 10.57 -13.74
C HIS A 154 2.06 9.79 -14.01
N TYR A 155 1.96 8.54 -13.57
CA TYR A 155 0.71 7.78 -13.67
C TYR A 155 -0.41 8.50 -12.93
N TYR A 156 -0.17 8.89 -11.68
CA TYR A 156 -1.18 9.56 -10.86
C TYR A 156 -1.66 10.87 -11.51
N GLU A 157 -0.75 11.77 -11.89
CA GLU A 157 -1.11 13.02 -12.57
C GLU A 157 -1.93 12.78 -13.85
N SER A 158 -1.55 11.77 -14.65
CA SER A 158 -2.24 11.47 -15.90
C SER A 158 -3.66 10.92 -15.72
N GLU A 159 -3.91 10.20 -14.62
CA GLU A 159 -5.20 9.59 -14.32
C GLU A 159 -6.18 10.61 -13.75
N TRP A 160 -5.70 11.51 -12.88
CA TRP A 160 -6.55 12.53 -12.26
C TRP A 160 -6.91 13.68 -13.20
N ARG A 161 -6.05 14.04 -14.16
CA ARG A 161 -6.38 15.01 -15.22
C ARG A 161 -7.59 14.62 -16.07
N ARG A 162 -8.05 13.36 -16.03
CA ARG A 162 -9.24 12.92 -16.77
C ARG A 162 -10.55 13.25 -16.05
N TYR A 163 -10.45 13.65 -14.78
CA TYR A 163 -11.60 13.96 -13.91
C TYR A 163 -11.62 15.43 -13.46
N GLU A 164 -10.62 16.22 -13.89
CA GLU A 164 -10.65 17.70 -13.90
C GLU A 164 -11.21 18.21 -15.23
#